data_AF-A0A951BJL9-F1
#
_entry.id   AF-A0A951BJL9-F1
#
_cell.length_a   1.000
_cell.length_b   1.000
_cell.length_c   1.000
_cell.angle_alpha   90.00
_cell.angle_beta   90.00
_cell.angle_gamma   90.00
#
_symmetry.space_group_name_H-M   'P 1'
#
loop_
_entity.id
_entity.type
_entity.pdbx_description
1 polymer ?
#
loop_
_entity_poly.entity_id
_entity_poly.type
_entity_poly.pdbx_seq_one_letter_code
_entity_poly.pdbx_strand_id
1 'polypeptide(L)'
;MLDDAASVGQVRALMPGSSRCTVIVTGSHASLHVLATTSVRVGPLDLPDALAILAQFIGPDRVRRERVAAEELCRLCGGLPLALRCAGAKLMASPAWPMSSFVQLLAEENGRLSELSHGDIDLFRRIDAPYQRLDEQEKSTLRLASMFLGETVTVEQLADLMGTGRHLAERTIRSLVSHQLAEDTVDESSTVTGFKLPELVKVYARNRLNETLSNCVPPQVQRAIHPITSISA
;
A
#
# COMPACT_ATOMS: atom_id res chain seq x y z
N MET A 1 -13.20 -11.21 21.15
CA MET A 1 -12.45 -10.50 20.11
C MET A 1 -12.53 -11.34 18.86
N LEU A 2 -12.89 -10.73 17.73
CA LEU A 2 -12.92 -11.38 16.42
C LEU A 2 -11.80 -10.78 15.60
N ASP A 3 -10.84 -11.60 15.20
CA ASP A 3 -9.67 -11.15 14.46
C ASP A 3 -9.78 -11.48 12.96
N ASP A 4 -9.24 -10.57 12.15
CA ASP A 4 -9.22 -10.63 10.68
C ASP A 4 -10.57 -11.01 10.05
N ALA A 5 -11.65 -10.35 10.49
CA ALA A 5 -12.98 -10.63 9.98
C ALA A 5 -13.10 -10.29 8.49
N ALA A 6 -13.56 -11.24 7.68
CA ALA A 6 -13.68 -11.06 6.24
C ALA A 6 -15.06 -10.53 5.80
N SER A 7 -16.09 -10.66 6.66
CA SER A 7 -17.45 -10.21 6.30
C SER A 7 -18.35 -9.94 7.52
N VAL A 8 -19.37 -9.12 7.28
CA VAL A 8 -20.46 -8.85 8.23
C VAL A 8 -21.19 -10.14 8.64
N GLY A 9 -21.36 -11.09 7.71
CA GLY A 9 -22.04 -12.37 7.98
C GLY A 9 -21.29 -13.22 9.00
N GLN A 10 -19.95 -13.30 8.86
CA GLN A 10 -19.08 -14.02 9.79
C GLN A 10 -19.17 -13.43 11.20
N VAL A 11 -19.12 -12.10 11.31
CA VAL A 11 -19.21 -11.43 12.61
C VAL A 11 -20.58 -11.67 13.24
N ARG A 12 -21.68 -11.51 12.47
CA ARG A 12 -23.04 -11.68 12.98
C ARG A 12 -23.30 -13.09 13.51
N ALA A 13 -22.75 -14.12 12.86
CA ALA A 13 -22.84 -15.51 13.31
C ALA A 13 -22.14 -15.76 14.66
N LEU A 14 -21.19 -14.91 15.03
CA LEU A 14 -20.40 -15.01 16.25
C LEU A 14 -20.79 -13.98 17.31
N MET A 15 -21.84 -13.18 17.08
CA MET A 15 -22.29 -12.16 18.02
C MET A 15 -22.91 -12.81 19.26
N PRO A 16 -22.48 -12.42 20.47
CA PRO A 16 -23.10 -12.91 21.71
C PRO A 16 -24.54 -12.37 21.82
N GLY A 17 -25.48 -13.23 22.22
CA GLY A 17 -26.89 -12.87 22.39
C GLY A 17 -27.21 -12.01 23.63
N SER A 18 -26.19 -11.56 24.38
CA SER A 18 -26.35 -10.77 25.61
C SER A 18 -25.70 -9.40 25.48
N SER A 19 -26.35 -8.37 26.03
CA SER A 19 -25.85 -6.98 26.04
C SER A 19 -24.74 -6.71 27.06
N ARG A 20 -24.26 -7.73 27.79
CA ARG A 20 -23.19 -7.60 28.80
C ARG A 20 -21.78 -7.76 28.24
N CYS A 21 -21.64 -8.03 26.95
CA CYS A 21 -20.36 -8.24 26.29
C CYS A 21 -20.04 -7.11 25.31
N THR A 22 -18.77 -6.70 25.27
CA THR A 22 -18.25 -5.84 24.20
C THR A 22 -17.48 -6.70 23.20
N VAL A 23 -17.77 -6.54 21.91
CA VAL A 23 -17.08 -7.26 20.83
C VAL A 23 -16.15 -6.29 20.11
N ILE A 24 -14.86 -6.56 20.19
CA ILE A 24 -13.86 -5.90 19.34
C ILE A 24 -13.67 -6.76 18.09
N VAL A 25 -13.81 -6.13 16.93
CA VAL A 25 -13.60 -6.74 15.62
C VAL A 25 -12.42 -6.03 14.96
N THR A 26 -11.40 -6.78 14.59
CA THR A 26 -10.35 -6.33 13.68
C THR A 26 -10.61 -6.94 12.32
N GLY A 27 -10.38 -6.17 11.27
CA GLY A 27 -10.67 -6.56 9.92
C GLY A 27 -10.48 -5.37 9.02
N SER A 28 -10.31 -5.64 7.74
CA SER A 28 -9.80 -4.67 6.80
C SER A 28 -10.86 -4.25 5.77
N HIS A 29 -12.02 -4.92 5.77
CA HIS A 29 -13.15 -4.57 4.92
C HIS A 29 -14.01 -3.43 5.51
N ALA A 30 -14.23 -2.39 4.72
CA ALA A 30 -15.05 -1.24 5.11
C ALA A 30 -16.49 -1.62 5.49
N SER A 31 -17.05 -2.71 4.93
CA SER A 31 -18.42 -3.16 5.25
C SER A 31 -18.63 -3.56 6.71
N LEU A 32 -17.56 -3.91 7.44
CA LEU A 32 -17.62 -4.23 8.87
C LEU A 32 -18.10 -3.06 9.73
N HIS A 33 -17.93 -1.82 9.25
CA HIS A 33 -18.38 -0.60 9.95
C HIS A 33 -19.89 -0.62 10.23
N VAL A 34 -20.68 -1.31 9.40
CA VAL A 34 -22.14 -1.42 9.57
C VAL A 34 -22.53 -2.13 10.88
N LEU A 35 -21.63 -2.95 11.43
CA LEU A 35 -21.87 -3.65 12.70
C LEU A 35 -21.35 -2.87 13.92
N ALA A 36 -20.57 -1.82 13.70
CA ALA A 36 -19.82 -1.16 14.75
C ALA A 36 -20.61 0.00 15.36
N THR A 37 -20.69 0.06 16.69
CA THR A 37 -21.14 1.27 17.40
C THR A 37 -20.08 2.37 17.36
N THR A 38 -18.80 1.97 17.24
CA THR A 38 -17.66 2.86 17.07
C THR A 38 -16.66 2.19 16.15
N SER A 39 -16.16 2.92 15.16
CA SER A 39 -15.09 2.45 14.29
C SER A 39 -13.86 3.33 14.42
N VAL A 40 -12.69 2.70 14.37
CA VAL A 40 -11.39 3.37 14.33
C VAL A 40 -10.65 2.87 13.11
N ARG A 41 -10.41 3.77 12.15
CA ARG A 41 -9.52 3.49 11.01
C ARG A 41 -8.09 3.58 11.50
N VAL A 42 -7.34 2.49 11.35
CA VAL A 42 -5.90 2.46 11.67
C VAL A 42 -5.14 2.87 10.40
N GLY A 43 -4.54 4.06 10.43
CA GLY A 43 -3.70 4.57 9.36
C GLY A 43 -2.23 4.16 9.49
N PRO A 44 -1.37 4.58 8.54
CA PRO A 44 0.06 4.51 8.72
C PRO A 44 0.50 5.32 9.94
N LEU A 45 1.65 4.96 10.50
CA LEU A 45 2.28 5.71 11.58
C LEU A 45 2.76 7.06 11.09
N ASP A 46 2.67 8.05 11.97
CA ASP A 46 3.39 9.29 11.75
C ASP A 46 4.90 9.08 11.87
N LEU A 47 5.67 10.09 11.46
CA LEU A 47 7.12 10.00 11.45
C LEU A 47 7.72 9.72 12.86
N PRO A 48 7.30 10.40 13.94
CA PRO A 48 7.74 10.08 15.30
C PRO A 48 7.53 8.60 15.69
N ASP A 49 6.34 8.06 15.47
CA ASP A 49 6.03 6.67 15.82
C ASP A 49 6.77 5.67 14.93
N ALA A 50 6.91 5.97 13.64
CA ALA A 50 7.68 5.15 12.71
C ALA A 50 9.16 5.03 13.14
N LEU A 51 9.77 6.14 13.55
CA LEU A 51 11.13 6.17 14.07
C LEU A 51 11.25 5.42 15.40
N ALA A 52 10.23 5.51 16.27
CA ALA A 52 10.19 4.78 17.52
C ALA A 52 10.18 3.26 17.27
N ILE A 53 9.36 2.78 16.31
CA ILE A 53 9.41 1.37 15.89
C ILE A 53 10.77 1.00 15.35
N LEU A 54 11.34 1.79 14.43
CA LEU A 54 12.66 1.49 13.86
C LEU A 54 13.74 1.40 14.96
N ALA A 55 13.71 2.29 15.95
CA ALA A 55 14.62 2.30 17.08
C ALA A 55 14.52 1.03 17.95
N GLN A 56 13.36 0.36 18.01
CA GLN A 56 13.23 -0.93 18.69
C GLN A 56 14.06 -2.04 18.04
N PHE A 57 14.33 -1.94 16.72
CA PHE A 57 15.13 -2.93 16.00
C PHE A 57 16.62 -2.61 16.01
N ILE A 58 17.01 -1.37 15.71
CA ILE A 58 18.42 -1.03 15.47
C ILE A 58 19.04 -0.16 16.58
N GLY A 59 18.27 0.14 17.62
CA GLY A 59 18.66 0.96 18.76
C GLY A 59 18.50 2.48 18.50
N PRO A 60 18.15 3.26 19.55
CA PRO A 60 17.93 4.70 19.43
C PRO A 60 19.21 5.47 19.07
N ASP A 61 20.39 4.99 19.47
CA ASP A 61 21.66 5.64 19.16
C ASP A 61 21.98 5.62 17.66
N ARG A 62 21.62 4.56 16.96
CA ARG A 62 21.83 4.46 15.51
C ARG A 62 20.84 5.35 14.77
N VAL A 63 19.57 5.32 15.15
CA VAL A 63 18.54 6.22 14.58
C VAL A 63 18.92 7.69 14.79
N ARG A 64 19.47 8.07 15.94
CA ARG A 64 19.95 9.44 16.19
C ARG A 64 21.17 9.80 15.33
N ARG A 65 22.15 8.90 15.22
CA ARG A 65 23.37 9.13 14.42
C ARG A 65 23.07 9.25 12.92
N GLU A 66 22.15 8.44 12.42
CA GLU A 66 21.76 8.38 11.01
C GLU A 66 20.37 9.02 10.77
N ARG A 67 20.05 10.12 11.48
CA ARG A 67 18.71 10.69 11.55
C ARG A 67 18.04 10.93 10.19
N VAL A 68 18.78 11.54 9.25
CA VAL A 68 18.25 11.89 7.92
C VAL A 68 17.90 10.63 7.12
N ALA A 69 18.76 9.61 7.15
CA ALA A 69 18.49 8.33 6.50
C ALA A 69 17.31 7.59 7.17
N ALA A 70 17.15 7.72 8.49
CA ALA A 70 16.04 7.13 9.23
C ALA A 70 14.69 7.75 8.88
N GLU A 71 14.63 9.08 8.70
CA GLU A 71 13.42 9.74 8.20
C GLU A 71 13.07 9.26 6.81
N GLU A 72 14.07 9.21 5.92
CA GLU A 72 13.84 8.79 4.55
C GLU A 72 13.39 7.34 4.46
N LEU A 73 14.01 6.45 5.24
CA LEU A 73 13.58 5.07 5.32
C LEU A 73 12.12 4.94 5.80
N CYS A 74 11.72 5.73 6.80
CA CYS A 74 10.33 5.74 7.28
C CYS A 74 9.35 6.24 6.21
N ARG A 75 9.75 7.27 5.44
CA ARG A 75 8.97 7.79 4.31
C ARG A 75 8.82 6.76 3.20
N LEU A 76 9.91 6.09 2.80
CA LEU A 76 9.90 5.04 1.77
C LEU A 76 9.08 3.82 2.20
N CYS A 77 9.02 3.52 3.50
CA CYS A 77 8.14 2.51 4.08
C CYS A 77 6.67 2.96 4.20
N GLY A 78 6.36 4.23 3.91
CA GLY A 78 5.01 4.80 3.99
C GLY A 78 4.41 4.80 5.39
N GLY A 79 5.24 4.79 6.45
CA GLY A 79 4.78 4.69 7.84
C GLY A 79 4.13 3.33 8.19
N LEU A 80 4.26 2.31 7.35
CA LEU A 80 3.62 1.02 7.58
C LEU A 80 4.43 0.19 8.59
N PRO A 81 3.85 -0.22 9.74
CA PRO A 81 4.57 -0.97 10.76
C PRO A 81 5.24 -2.23 10.22
N LEU A 82 4.61 -2.94 9.29
CA LEU A 82 5.16 -4.17 8.73
C LEU A 82 6.40 -3.92 7.84
N ALA A 83 6.37 -2.86 7.02
CA ALA A 83 7.52 -2.48 6.19
C ALA A 83 8.71 -2.05 7.05
N LEU A 84 8.44 -1.26 8.11
CA LEU A 84 9.45 -0.85 9.08
C LEU A 84 10.08 -2.04 9.81
N ARG A 85 9.29 -3.07 10.13
CA ARG A 85 9.80 -4.32 10.72
C ARG A 85 10.75 -5.06 9.77
N CYS A 86 10.40 -5.17 8.48
CA CYS A 86 11.29 -5.78 7.48
C CYS A 86 12.60 -5.00 7.33
N ALA A 87 12.51 -3.67 7.19
CA ALA A 87 13.66 -2.79 7.09
C ALA A 87 14.55 -2.89 8.33
N GLY A 88 13.96 -2.82 9.52
CA GLY A 88 14.65 -2.95 10.80
C GLY A 88 15.34 -4.30 10.95
N ALA A 89 14.68 -5.41 10.60
CA ALA A 89 15.27 -6.75 10.63
C ALA A 89 16.49 -6.87 9.72
N LYS A 90 16.42 -6.36 8.48
CA LYS A 90 17.54 -6.34 7.54
C LYS A 90 18.73 -5.52 8.06
N LEU A 91 18.46 -4.33 8.60
CA LEU A 91 19.51 -3.46 9.16
C LEU A 91 20.09 -3.99 10.47
N MET A 92 19.32 -4.74 11.25
CA MET A 92 19.80 -5.46 12.44
C MET A 92 20.72 -6.62 12.03
N ALA A 93 20.39 -7.35 10.97
CA ALA A 93 21.24 -8.40 10.41
C ALA A 93 22.51 -7.87 9.74
N SER A 94 22.53 -6.57 9.36
CA SER A 94 23.67 -5.89 8.73
C SER A 94 24.12 -4.62 9.48
N PRO A 95 24.70 -4.74 10.70
CA PRO A 95 25.03 -3.58 11.53
C PRO A 95 26.04 -2.60 10.91
N ALA A 96 26.96 -3.11 10.09
CA ALA A 96 28.00 -2.31 9.42
C ALA A 96 27.49 -1.55 8.18
N TRP A 97 26.29 -1.87 7.70
CA TRP A 97 25.77 -1.30 6.46
C TRP A 97 25.05 0.02 6.77
N PRO A 98 25.45 1.17 6.19
CA PRO A 98 24.82 2.44 6.49
C PRO A 98 23.38 2.46 5.99
N MET A 99 22.51 3.08 6.76
CA MET A 99 21.09 3.18 6.44
C MET A 99 20.86 3.95 5.14
N SER A 100 21.73 4.92 4.82
CA SER A 100 21.69 5.65 3.55
C SER A 100 21.84 4.73 2.34
N SER A 101 22.63 3.66 2.42
CA SER A 101 22.76 2.69 1.33
C SER A 101 21.49 1.85 1.18
N PHE A 102 20.84 1.50 2.28
CA PHE A 102 19.55 0.80 2.21
C PHE A 102 18.44 1.70 1.69
N VAL A 103 18.44 2.99 2.04
CA VAL A 103 17.55 4.00 1.48
C VAL A 103 17.75 4.12 -0.03
N GLN A 104 18.99 4.19 -0.52
CA GLN A 104 19.27 4.21 -1.95
C GLN A 104 18.73 2.96 -2.66
N LEU A 105 18.92 1.79 -2.07
CA LEU A 105 18.38 0.55 -2.61
C LEU A 105 16.84 0.54 -2.66
N LEU A 106 16.17 1.09 -1.63
CA LEU A 106 14.71 1.20 -1.60
C LEU A 106 14.17 2.32 -2.50
N ALA A 107 14.96 3.33 -2.84
CA ALA A 107 14.56 4.37 -3.78
C ALA A 107 14.37 3.79 -5.21
N GLU A 108 15.02 2.67 -5.52
CA GLU A 108 14.80 1.94 -6.76
C GLU A 108 13.42 1.25 -6.76
N GLU A 109 12.44 1.86 -7.45
CA GLU A 109 11.04 1.41 -7.41
C GLU A 109 10.85 -0.06 -7.79
N ASN A 110 11.60 -0.54 -8.80
CA ASN A 110 11.46 -1.89 -9.32
C ASN A 110 11.85 -2.98 -8.29
N GLY A 111 12.75 -2.67 -7.34
CA GLY A 111 13.25 -3.59 -6.32
C GLY A 111 12.73 -3.33 -4.90
N ARG A 112 12.12 -2.17 -4.65
CA ARG A 112 11.68 -1.74 -3.31
C ARG A 112 10.80 -2.76 -2.61
N LEU A 113 9.85 -3.36 -3.31
CA LEU A 113 8.91 -4.34 -2.72
C LEU A 113 9.59 -5.66 -2.33
N SER A 114 10.49 -6.18 -3.15
CA SER A 114 11.31 -7.33 -2.78
C SER A 114 12.24 -7.00 -1.62
N GLU A 115 12.74 -5.77 -1.56
CA GLU A 115 13.60 -5.33 -0.48
C GLU A 115 12.86 -5.11 0.85
N LEU A 116 11.54 -4.92 0.82
CA LEU A 116 10.68 -4.88 2.00
C LEU A 116 10.06 -6.23 2.34
N SER A 117 10.53 -7.33 1.74
CA SER A 117 10.24 -8.70 2.17
C SER A 117 11.45 -9.31 2.89
N HIS A 118 11.19 -10.01 4.00
CA HIS A 118 12.23 -10.68 4.80
C HIS A 118 11.68 -11.90 5.55
N GLY A 119 12.25 -13.09 5.29
CA GLY A 119 11.79 -14.36 5.88
C GLY A 119 10.32 -14.63 5.57
N ASP A 120 9.52 -14.90 6.61
CA ASP A 120 8.08 -15.15 6.50
C ASP A 120 7.25 -13.88 6.25
N ILE A 121 7.85 -12.69 6.35
CA ILE A 121 7.17 -11.43 6.07
C ILE A 121 7.34 -11.10 4.59
N ASP A 122 6.32 -11.47 3.82
CA ASP A 122 6.25 -11.15 2.39
C ASP A 122 5.20 -10.07 2.12
N LEU A 123 5.67 -8.84 1.96
CA LEU A 123 4.83 -7.67 1.70
C LEU A 123 4.25 -7.70 0.29
N PHE A 124 4.98 -8.29 -0.66
CA PHE A 124 4.48 -8.54 -2.00
C PHE A 124 3.27 -9.45 -1.96
N ARG A 125 3.35 -10.60 -1.27
CA ARG A 125 2.23 -11.55 -1.17
C ARG A 125 0.98 -10.93 -0.52
N ARG A 126 1.17 -10.01 0.42
CA ARG A 126 0.05 -9.30 1.09
C ARG A 126 -0.71 -8.38 0.15
N ILE A 127 -0.04 -7.77 -0.84
CA ILE A 127 -0.69 -6.93 -1.85
C ILE A 127 -1.17 -7.76 -3.05
N ASP A 128 -0.44 -8.82 -3.40
CA ASP A 128 -0.81 -9.72 -4.50
C ASP A 128 -2.14 -10.43 -4.22
N ALA A 129 -2.38 -10.89 -2.99
CA ALA A 129 -3.62 -11.59 -2.66
C ALA A 129 -4.92 -10.80 -2.94
N PRO A 130 -5.09 -9.53 -2.50
CA PRO A 130 -6.23 -8.72 -2.90
C PRO A 130 -6.21 -8.36 -4.40
N TYR A 131 -5.03 -8.12 -4.99
CA TYR A 131 -4.90 -7.84 -6.43
C TYR A 131 -5.40 -8.99 -7.32
N GLN A 132 -5.12 -10.24 -6.95
CA GLN A 132 -5.59 -11.41 -7.71
C GLN A 132 -7.12 -11.59 -7.68
N ARG A 133 -7.81 -10.96 -6.73
CA ARG A 133 -9.28 -10.99 -6.64
C ARG A 133 -9.97 -9.96 -7.53
N LEU A 134 -9.23 -8.99 -8.04
CA LEU A 134 -9.75 -8.00 -8.99
C LEU A 134 -10.07 -8.65 -10.34
N ASP A 135 -11.04 -8.11 -11.05
CA ASP A 135 -11.23 -8.43 -12.46
C ASP A 135 -10.15 -7.77 -13.34
N GLU A 136 -10.08 -8.15 -14.62
CA GLU A 136 -9.04 -7.62 -15.51
C GLU A 136 -9.19 -6.12 -15.81
N GLN A 137 -10.41 -5.57 -15.77
CA GLN A 137 -10.64 -4.14 -15.96
C GLN A 137 -10.10 -3.37 -14.76
N GLU A 138 -10.36 -3.84 -13.54
CA GLU A 138 -9.86 -3.29 -12.29
C GLU A 138 -8.34 -3.40 -12.18
N LYS A 139 -7.75 -4.55 -12.52
CA LYS A 139 -6.27 -4.71 -12.58
C LYS A 139 -5.64 -3.73 -13.57
N SER A 140 -6.24 -3.57 -14.74
CA SER A 140 -5.76 -2.61 -15.75
C SER A 140 -5.86 -1.18 -15.24
N THR A 141 -6.98 -0.84 -14.61
CA THR A 141 -7.20 0.48 -14.00
C THR A 141 -6.16 0.77 -12.92
N LEU A 142 -5.92 -0.17 -12.00
CA LEU A 142 -4.92 0.00 -10.93
C LEU A 142 -3.51 0.20 -11.50
N ARG A 143 -3.12 -0.61 -12.49
CA ARG A 143 -1.83 -0.50 -13.18
C ARG A 143 -1.66 0.87 -13.83
N LEU A 144 -2.66 1.35 -14.57
CA LEU A 144 -2.60 2.65 -15.24
C LEU A 144 -2.67 3.83 -14.25
N ALA A 145 -3.50 3.73 -13.21
CA ALA A 145 -3.59 4.74 -12.15
C ALA A 145 -2.26 4.96 -11.43
N SER A 146 -1.40 3.95 -11.37
CA SER A 146 -0.06 4.06 -10.78
C SER A 146 0.87 5.02 -11.54
N MET A 147 0.55 5.37 -12.78
CA MET A 147 1.32 6.32 -13.60
C MET A 147 1.06 7.78 -13.22
N PHE A 148 -0.03 8.08 -12.48
CA PHE A 148 -0.31 9.45 -12.06
C PHE A 148 0.76 9.94 -11.07
N LEU A 149 1.28 11.13 -11.35
CA LEU A 149 2.26 11.82 -10.50
C LEU A 149 1.63 12.44 -9.25
N GLY A 150 0.31 12.68 -9.28
CA GLY A 150 -0.44 13.20 -8.15
C GLY A 150 -0.62 12.20 -7.00
N GLU A 151 -0.92 12.74 -5.82
CA GLU A 151 -1.27 11.96 -4.62
C GLU A 151 -2.68 11.35 -4.74
N THR A 152 -3.60 12.07 -5.39
CA THR A 152 -4.98 11.65 -5.63
C THR A 152 -5.26 11.63 -7.13
N VAL A 153 -5.98 10.59 -7.57
CA VAL A 153 -6.57 10.49 -8.90
C VAL A 153 -8.05 10.81 -8.78
N THR A 154 -8.52 11.84 -9.49
CA THR A 154 -9.94 12.24 -9.41
C THR A 154 -10.84 11.25 -10.15
N VAL A 155 -12.13 11.27 -9.84
CA VAL A 155 -13.14 10.46 -10.55
C VAL A 155 -13.13 10.76 -12.06
N GLU A 156 -12.97 12.03 -12.44
CA GLU A 156 -12.94 12.48 -13.82
C GLU A 156 -11.69 11.96 -14.54
N GLN A 157 -10.51 12.11 -13.92
CA GLN A 157 -9.26 11.57 -14.47
C GLN A 157 -9.33 10.06 -14.69
N LEU A 158 -9.96 9.34 -13.76
CA LEU A 158 -10.16 7.91 -13.89
C LEU A 158 -11.16 7.55 -15.00
N ALA A 159 -12.27 8.28 -15.09
CA ALA A 159 -13.28 8.09 -16.13
C ALA A 159 -12.67 8.26 -17.53
N ASP A 160 -11.88 9.33 -17.71
CA ASP A 160 -11.13 9.61 -18.94
C ASP A 160 -10.12 8.50 -19.26
N LEU A 161 -9.34 8.07 -18.27
CA LEU A 161 -8.37 6.98 -18.40
C LEU A 161 -9.03 5.67 -18.86
N MET A 162 -10.20 5.35 -18.31
CA MET A 162 -10.94 4.14 -18.62
C MET A 162 -11.76 4.24 -19.92
N GLY A 163 -11.94 5.46 -20.46
CA GLY A 163 -12.89 5.70 -21.56
C GLY A 163 -14.33 5.38 -21.15
N THR A 164 -14.70 5.66 -19.89
CA THR A 164 -16.03 5.33 -19.33
C THR A 164 -16.70 6.56 -18.74
N GLY A 165 -17.98 6.43 -18.34
CA GLY A 165 -18.69 7.49 -17.62
C GLY A 165 -18.36 7.51 -16.12
N ARG A 166 -18.64 8.65 -15.48
CA ARG A 166 -18.42 8.91 -14.04
C ARG A 166 -18.88 7.76 -13.13
N HIS A 167 -20.09 7.24 -13.34
CA HIS A 167 -20.65 6.18 -12.50
C HIS A 167 -19.84 4.87 -12.52
N LEU A 168 -19.22 4.53 -13.66
CA LEU A 168 -18.37 3.34 -13.75
C LEU A 168 -17.04 3.58 -13.03
N ALA A 169 -16.45 4.77 -13.18
CA ALA A 169 -15.25 5.16 -12.44
C ALA A 169 -15.47 5.11 -10.92
N GLU A 170 -16.57 5.69 -10.42
CA GLU A 170 -16.95 5.63 -9.00
C GLU A 170 -17.14 4.19 -8.50
N ARG A 171 -17.73 3.32 -9.32
CA ARG A 171 -17.89 1.90 -8.99
C ARG A 171 -16.55 1.19 -8.90
N THR A 172 -15.63 1.45 -9.83
CA THR A 172 -14.29 0.89 -9.83
C THR A 172 -13.48 1.38 -8.63
N ILE A 173 -13.56 2.68 -8.28
CA ILE A 173 -12.94 3.22 -7.05
C ILE A 173 -13.46 2.47 -5.83
N ARG A 174 -14.78 2.33 -5.69
CA ARG A 174 -15.39 1.62 -4.57
C ARG A 174 -14.93 0.16 -4.48
N SER A 175 -14.75 -0.49 -5.63
CA SER A 175 -14.21 -1.86 -5.68
C SER A 175 -12.76 -1.90 -5.18
N LEU A 176 -11.87 -1.05 -5.71
CA LEU A 176 -10.46 -0.97 -5.28
C LEU A 176 -10.32 -0.67 -3.78
N VAL A 177 -11.16 0.23 -3.25
CA VAL A 177 -11.23 0.53 -1.81
C VAL A 177 -11.73 -0.67 -1.02
N SER A 178 -12.74 -1.41 -1.51
CA SER A 178 -13.24 -2.61 -0.85
C SER A 178 -12.21 -3.74 -0.75
N HIS A 179 -11.27 -3.78 -1.70
CA HIS A 179 -10.10 -4.67 -1.73
C HIS A 179 -8.87 -4.11 -0.99
N GLN A 180 -8.99 -2.92 -0.37
CA GLN A 180 -7.91 -2.21 0.35
C GLN A 180 -6.69 -1.89 -0.51
N LEU A 181 -6.89 -1.75 -1.81
CA LEU A 181 -5.85 -1.35 -2.76
C LEU A 181 -5.86 0.16 -3.02
N ALA A 182 -6.89 0.86 -2.54
CA ALA A 182 -7.04 2.29 -2.65
C ALA A 182 -7.69 2.87 -1.39
N GLU A 183 -7.50 4.17 -1.19
CA GLU A 183 -8.18 4.97 -0.19
C GLU A 183 -9.05 6.00 -0.91
N ASP A 184 -10.33 6.09 -0.58
CA ASP A 184 -11.22 7.09 -1.15
C ASP A 184 -10.86 8.50 -0.66
N THR A 185 -11.05 9.47 -1.53
CA THR A 185 -11.06 10.89 -1.17
C THR A 185 -12.49 11.38 -1.29
N VAL A 186 -12.96 12.07 -0.25
CA VAL A 186 -14.33 12.60 -0.17
C VAL A 186 -14.29 14.10 0.08
N ASP A 187 -15.31 14.81 -0.38
CA ASP A 187 -15.53 16.22 -0.05
C ASP A 187 -16.30 16.39 1.28
N GLU A 188 -16.58 17.65 1.64
CA GLU A 188 -17.37 18.01 2.84
C GLU A 188 -18.77 17.40 2.85
N SER A 189 -19.33 17.09 1.67
CA SER A 189 -20.64 16.45 1.51
C SER A 189 -20.57 14.91 1.58
N SER A 190 -19.39 14.34 1.87
CA SER A 190 -19.12 12.90 1.85
C SER A 190 -19.28 12.26 0.46
N THR A 191 -19.16 13.06 -0.61
CA THR A 191 -19.18 12.57 -1.99
C THR A 191 -17.77 12.17 -2.40
N VAL A 192 -17.62 11.00 -3.05
CA VAL A 192 -16.33 10.52 -3.57
C VAL A 192 -15.85 11.45 -4.69
N THR A 193 -14.70 12.08 -4.47
CA THR A 193 -14.03 12.98 -5.43
C THR A 193 -12.86 12.31 -6.14
N GLY A 194 -12.34 11.22 -5.58
CA GLY A 194 -11.25 10.46 -6.16
C GLY A 194 -10.74 9.36 -5.25
N PHE A 195 -9.50 8.95 -5.47
CA PHE A 195 -8.83 7.98 -4.63
C PHE A 195 -7.31 8.21 -4.60
N LYS A 196 -6.68 7.74 -3.53
CA LYS A 196 -5.23 7.65 -3.36
C LYS A 196 -4.81 6.18 -3.39
N LEU A 197 -3.67 5.91 -4.01
CA LEU A 197 -2.99 4.62 -3.87
C LEU A 197 -2.00 4.71 -2.71
N PRO A 198 -2.08 3.82 -1.71
CA PRO A 198 -1.01 3.67 -0.73
C PRO A 198 0.32 3.44 -1.46
N GLU A 199 1.41 4.04 -0.97
CA GLU A 199 2.70 4.04 -1.66
C GLU A 199 3.14 2.65 -2.12
N LEU A 200 3.06 1.64 -1.24
CA LEU A 200 3.44 0.28 -1.62
C LEU A 200 2.51 -0.36 -2.65
N VAL A 201 1.22 -0.02 -2.66
CA VAL A 201 0.29 -0.47 -3.70
C VAL A 201 0.63 0.22 -5.03
N LYS A 202 1.02 1.49 -5.01
CA LYS A 202 1.48 2.23 -6.19
C LYS A 202 2.72 1.57 -6.80
N VAL A 203 3.72 1.22 -5.99
CA VAL A 203 4.93 0.49 -6.44
C VAL A 203 4.56 -0.89 -7.00
N TYR A 204 3.71 -1.63 -6.29
CA TYR A 204 3.24 -2.94 -6.74
C TYR A 204 2.55 -2.85 -8.11
N ALA A 205 1.66 -1.88 -8.28
CA ALA A 205 0.93 -1.66 -9.52
C ALA A 205 1.87 -1.24 -10.67
N ARG A 206 2.92 -0.44 -10.40
CA ARG A 206 3.96 -0.11 -11.39
C ARG A 206 4.76 -1.33 -11.82
N ASN A 207 5.15 -2.20 -10.89
CA ASN A 207 5.84 -3.44 -11.21
C ASN A 207 4.97 -4.33 -12.11
N ARG A 208 3.70 -4.50 -11.78
CA ARG A 208 2.74 -5.25 -12.62
C ARG A 208 2.52 -4.61 -13.99
N LEU A 209 2.50 -3.28 -14.07
CA LEU A 209 2.41 -2.56 -15.35
C LEU A 209 3.66 -2.84 -16.21
N ASN A 210 4.85 -2.73 -15.63
CA ASN A 210 6.12 -2.97 -16.32
C ASN A 210 6.20 -4.43 -16.81
N GLU A 211 5.81 -5.41 -15.99
CA GLU A 211 5.71 -6.82 -16.41
C GLU A 211 4.76 -6.99 -17.60
N THR A 212 3.60 -6.33 -17.56
CA THR A 212 2.60 -6.40 -18.63
C THR A 212 3.13 -5.80 -19.93
N LEU A 213 3.72 -4.59 -19.85
CA LEU A 213 4.32 -3.91 -21.01
C LEU A 213 5.48 -4.72 -21.59
N SER A 214 6.30 -5.33 -20.72
CA SER A 214 7.40 -6.20 -21.12
C SER A 214 6.88 -7.41 -21.88
N ASN A 215 5.80 -8.04 -21.43
CA ASN A 215 5.20 -9.19 -22.11
C ASN A 215 4.49 -8.83 -23.44
N CYS A 216 4.09 -7.57 -23.63
CA CYS A 216 3.51 -7.07 -24.87
C CYS A 216 4.55 -6.65 -25.92
N VAL A 217 5.80 -6.41 -25.50
CA VAL A 217 6.89 -5.95 -26.37
C VAL A 217 7.81 -7.12 -26.72
N PRO A 218 8.07 -7.43 -28.01
CA PRO A 218 9.01 -8.47 -28.38
C PRO A 218 10.38 -8.26 -27.71
N PRO A 219 11.08 -9.32 -27.27
CA PRO A 219 12.33 -9.20 -26.49
C PRO A 219 13.44 -8.41 -27.20
N GLN A 220 13.34 -8.25 -28.52
CA GLN A 220 14.24 -7.45 -29.36
C GLN A 220 14.11 -5.93 -29.11
N VAL A 221 12.95 -5.44 -28.66
CA VAL A 221 12.67 -4.02 -28.41
C VAL A 221 12.88 -3.65 -26.93
N GLN A 222 12.76 -4.60 -26.00
CA GLN A 222 13.06 -4.39 -24.56
C GLN A 222 14.49 -3.90 -24.29
N ARG A 223 15.48 -4.35 -25.09
CA ARG A 223 16.88 -3.87 -24.97
C ARG A 223 17.08 -2.41 -25.39
N ALA A 224 16.16 -1.85 -26.19
CA ALA A 224 16.25 -0.48 -26.68
C ALA A 224 15.57 0.55 -25.74
N ILE A 225 14.70 0.10 -24.83
CA ILE A 225 13.94 0.97 -23.91
C ILE A 225 14.70 1.22 -22.58
N HIS A 226 15.70 0.39 -22.27
CA HIS A 226 16.47 0.50 -21.02
C HIS A 226 17.31 1.78 -20.78
N PRO A 227 17.59 2.70 -21.73
CA PRO A 227 18.31 3.93 -21.40
C PRO A 227 17.41 5.16 -21.14
N ILE A 228 16.08 5.08 -21.20
CA ILE A 228 15.23 6.29 -21.09
C ILE A 228 14.84 6.64 -19.63
N THR A 229 15.01 5.74 -18.65
CA THR A 229 14.71 6.00 -17.22
C THR A 229 15.89 6.50 -16.38
N SER A 230 17.06 6.79 -16.98
CA SER A 230 18.25 7.28 -16.25
C SER A 230 18.63 8.74 -16.53
N ILE A 231 17.72 9.59 -17.01
CA ILE A 231 18.01 11.03 -17.14
C ILE A 231 16.82 11.87 -16.65
N SER A 232 16.87 12.30 -15.39
CA SER A 232 16.77 13.71 -15.01
C SER A 232 17.21 13.89 -13.55
N ALA A 233 18.12 14.84 -13.39
CA ALA A 233 18.92 15.24 -12.23
C ALA A 233 18.17 15.49 -10.91
#